data_AF-A0A833ZBL2-F1
#
_entry.id   AF-A0A833ZBL2-F1
#
_cell.length_a   1.000
_cell.length_b   1.000
_cell.length_c   1.000
_cell.angle_alpha   90.00
_cell.angle_beta   90.00
_cell.angle_gamma   90.00
#
_symmetry.space_group_name_H-M   'P 1'
#
loop_
_entity.id
_entity.type
_entity.pdbx_description
1 polymer ?
#
loop_
_entity_poly.entity_id
_entity_poly.type
_entity_poly.pdbx_seq_one_letter_code
_entity_poly.pdbx_strand_id
1 'polypeptide(L)'
;MTTESGSDSESKPEQEAEPQEAAGPQGPAGAQQLGPEEQRQALEQFEAAAAHSTPVRKEVTDKEREFAAGAAKQLEYQQLEDDKLSQKSSSSKLSRSPLKIVKKPKSMQCKVILLDGSEYTCDVEKRSRGQVLFDKVCEHLNLLEKDYFGLTYRDAENQKNWLDPAKEIKKQIRSGAWHFSFNVKFYPPDPSQLSEDITRYYLCLQLRDDIVSGRLPCSFVTLALLGSYTVQSELGDYDPDECGSDYISEFRFAPNHTKELEDKVIELHKSHRNDAS
;
A
#
# COMPACT_ATOMS: atom_id res chain seq x y z
N MET A 1 -79.32 -49.41 -48.59
CA MET A 1 -78.45 -50.50 -49.09
C MET A 1 -77.19 -50.49 -48.27
N THR A 2 -76.82 -51.67 -47.78
CA THR A 2 -75.76 -51.99 -46.83
C THR A 2 -74.36 -51.70 -47.36
N THR A 3 -73.41 -51.33 -46.50
CA THR A 3 -72.16 -52.09 -46.27
C THR A 3 -71.36 -51.49 -45.11
N GLU A 4 -70.93 -52.39 -44.23
CA GLU A 4 -70.06 -52.19 -43.08
C GLU A 4 -68.65 -51.75 -43.49
N SER A 5 -67.97 -51.03 -42.60
CA SER A 5 -66.52 -50.82 -42.64
C SER A 5 -65.92 -51.35 -41.35
N GLY A 6 -65.01 -52.31 -41.48
CA GLY A 6 -64.15 -52.79 -40.40
C GLY A 6 -62.75 -53.06 -40.96
N SER A 7 -61.73 -52.56 -40.28
CA SER A 7 -60.49 -53.27 -39.95
C SER A 7 -59.51 -52.35 -39.24
N ASP A 8 -59.14 -52.77 -38.03
CA ASP A 8 -57.93 -52.42 -37.31
C ASP A 8 -56.67 -52.79 -38.11
N SER A 9 -55.61 -52.00 -37.97
CA SER A 9 -54.21 -52.47 -37.95
C SER A 9 -53.28 -51.36 -37.46
N GLU A 10 -52.70 -51.60 -36.29
CA GLU A 10 -51.51 -50.91 -35.77
C GLU A 10 -50.30 -51.11 -36.69
N SER A 11 -49.48 -50.07 -36.87
CA SER A 11 -48.06 -50.01 -36.47
C SER A 11 -47.23 -49.04 -37.32
N LYS A 12 -46.59 -48.13 -36.58
CA LYS A 12 -45.51 -47.15 -36.86
C LYS A 12 -44.55 -47.47 -38.02
N PRO A 13 -44.02 -46.44 -38.72
CA PRO A 13 -42.64 -46.03 -38.39
C PRO A 13 -42.35 -44.53 -38.57
N GLU A 14 -41.52 -43.96 -37.69
CA GLU A 14 -40.57 -42.89 -38.06
C GLU A 14 -39.24 -43.17 -37.34
N GLN A 15 -38.19 -43.33 -38.15
CA GLN A 15 -36.75 -43.21 -37.84
C GLN A 15 -36.44 -41.72 -37.60
N GLU A 16 -35.42 -41.23 -36.87
CA GLU A 16 -33.98 -41.51 -36.74
C GLU A 16 -33.53 -40.89 -35.38
N ALA A 17 -32.45 -41.20 -34.66
CA ALA A 17 -31.28 -42.06 -34.80
C ALA A 17 -30.73 -42.36 -33.37
N GLU A 18 -30.16 -43.55 -33.20
CA GLU A 18 -29.27 -44.00 -32.11
C GLU A 18 -27.80 -44.03 -32.65
N PRO A 19 -26.70 -44.42 -31.93
CA PRO A 19 -26.64 -45.08 -30.62
C PRO A 19 -25.45 -44.71 -29.66
N GLN A 20 -25.61 -45.21 -28.42
CA GLN A 20 -24.66 -45.98 -27.57
C GLN A 20 -23.53 -45.36 -26.73
N GLU A 21 -23.72 -45.60 -25.42
CA GLU A 21 -22.82 -46.06 -24.35
C GLU A 21 -21.34 -46.37 -24.68
N ALA A 22 -20.45 -45.94 -23.79
CA ALA A 22 -19.48 -46.81 -23.12
C ALA A 22 -18.72 -46.09 -21.99
N ALA A 23 -18.40 -46.85 -20.94
CA ALA A 23 -17.66 -46.46 -19.76
C ALA A 23 -16.31 -45.75 -20.05
N GLY A 24 -16.00 -44.71 -19.28
CA GLY A 24 -14.70 -44.04 -19.24
C GLY A 24 -13.88 -44.42 -17.99
N PRO A 25 -12.54 -44.46 -18.08
CA PRO A 25 -11.67 -45.18 -17.15
C PRO A 25 -11.34 -44.37 -15.87
N GLN A 26 -11.08 -45.11 -14.79
CA GLN A 26 -10.35 -44.63 -13.63
C GLN A 26 -8.91 -44.24 -14.03
N GLY A 27 -8.44 -43.08 -13.55
CA GLY A 27 -7.06 -42.61 -13.62
C GLY A 27 -6.81 -41.50 -12.58
N PRO A 28 -5.60 -41.39 -11.99
CA PRO A 28 -5.47 -41.34 -10.54
C PRO A 28 -5.33 -39.94 -9.92
N ALA A 29 -5.58 -39.91 -8.62
CA ALA A 29 -5.15 -38.90 -7.67
C ALA A 29 -3.64 -38.61 -7.80
N GLY A 30 -3.29 -37.33 -7.70
CA GLY A 30 -1.93 -36.85 -7.59
C GLY A 30 -1.93 -35.35 -7.33
N ALA A 31 -1.99 -34.98 -6.05
CA ALA A 31 -1.63 -33.63 -5.63
C ALA A 31 -0.15 -33.42 -5.99
N GLN A 32 0.12 -32.56 -6.97
CA GLN A 32 1.48 -32.12 -7.25
C GLN A 32 1.90 -31.13 -6.15
N GLN A 33 2.68 -31.61 -5.19
CA GLN A 33 3.53 -30.77 -4.35
C GLN A 33 4.51 -30.04 -5.26
N LEU A 34 4.48 -28.71 -5.24
CA LEU A 34 5.46 -27.88 -5.91
C LEU A 34 6.80 -28.05 -5.19
N GLY A 35 7.86 -28.29 -5.96
CA GLY A 35 9.19 -28.59 -5.41
C GLY A 35 9.94 -27.33 -4.98
N PRO A 36 11.03 -27.46 -4.19
CA PRO A 36 11.91 -26.36 -3.80
C PRO A 36 12.47 -25.55 -5.00
N GLU A 37 12.55 -26.18 -6.17
CA GLU A 37 13.03 -25.55 -7.41
C GLU A 37 12.03 -24.55 -8.00
N GLU A 38 10.72 -24.81 -7.92
CA GLU A 38 9.68 -23.88 -8.40
C GLU A 38 9.54 -22.67 -7.46
N GLN A 39 9.80 -22.87 -6.17
CA GLN A 39 9.83 -21.81 -5.15
C GLN A 39 11.03 -20.87 -5.36
N ARG A 40 12.19 -21.43 -5.72
CA ARG A 40 13.37 -20.66 -6.16
C ARG A 40 13.13 -19.93 -7.48
N GLN A 41 12.49 -20.57 -8.46
CA GLN A 41 12.13 -19.90 -9.72
C GLN A 41 11.14 -18.75 -9.51
N ALA A 42 10.20 -18.86 -8.56
CA ALA A 42 9.31 -17.76 -8.21
C ALA A 42 10.06 -16.57 -7.58
N LEU A 43 11.07 -16.84 -6.75
CA LEU A 43 12.00 -15.83 -6.19
C LEU A 43 12.83 -15.14 -7.29
N GLU A 44 13.44 -15.92 -8.19
CA GLU A 44 14.24 -15.41 -9.32
C GLU A 44 13.38 -14.61 -10.32
N GLN A 45 12.15 -15.04 -10.57
CA GLN A 45 11.20 -14.33 -11.44
C GLN A 45 10.74 -13.00 -10.82
N PHE A 46 10.72 -12.90 -9.49
CA PHE A 46 10.45 -11.65 -8.76
C PHE A 46 11.61 -10.65 -8.87
N GLU A 47 12.86 -11.11 -8.74
CA GLU A 47 14.05 -10.29 -8.98
C GLU A 47 14.11 -9.77 -10.42
N ALA A 48 13.78 -10.61 -11.41
CA ALA A 48 13.75 -10.22 -12.81
C ALA A 48 12.65 -9.18 -13.13
N ALA A 49 11.47 -9.30 -12.51
CA ALA A 49 10.38 -8.32 -12.70
C ALA A 49 10.70 -6.95 -12.09
N ALA A 50 11.46 -6.90 -10.99
CA ALA A 50 11.93 -5.66 -10.37
C ALA A 50 12.99 -4.91 -11.21
N ALA A 51 13.72 -5.62 -12.09
CA ALA A 51 14.77 -5.04 -12.93
C ALA A 51 14.25 -4.21 -14.13
N HIS A 52 12.94 -4.27 -14.45
CA HIS A 52 12.38 -3.66 -15.67
C HIS A 52 11.89 -2.20 -15.50
N SER A 53 12.12 -1.55 -14.36
CA SER A 53 11.93 -0.10 -14.20
C SER A 53 13.24 0.59 -13.86
N THR A 54 14.14 0.68 -14.84
CA THR A 54 15.36 1.50 -14.74
C THR A 54 15.10 2.88 -15.34
N PRO A 55 15.19 4.00 -14.60
CA PRO A 55 15.61 5.25 -15.20
C PRO A 55 17.13 5.31 -15.26
N VAL A 56 17.63 5.77 -16.40
CA VAL A 56 19.04 6.04 -16.69
C VAL A 56 19.66 6.93 -15.60
N ARG A 57 20.76 6.47 -15.01
CA ARG A 57 21.63 7.22 -14.10
C ARG A 57 22.24 8.40 -14.89
N LYS A 58 21.73 9.61 -14.70
CA LYS A 58 22.42 10.84 -15.12
C LYS A 58 23.45 11.20 -14.05
N GLU A 59 24.72 11.22 -14.43
CA GLU A 59 25.77 11.80 -13.62
C GLU A 59 25.51 13.32 -13.52
N VAL A 60 25.32 13.79 -12.28
CA VAL A 60 25.12 15.22 -12.01
C VAL A 60 26.44 15.93 -12.22
N THR A 61 26.51 16.77 -13.24
CA THR A 61 27.71 17.55 -13.54
C THR A 61 27.90 18.68 -12.52
N ASP A 62 29.14 19.10 -12.28
CA ASP A 62 29.46 20.16 -11.29
C ASP A 62 28.66 21.45 -11.52
N LYS A 63 28.24 21.72 -12.76
CA LYS A 63 27.38 22.87 -13.13
C LYS A 63 25.95 22.78 -12.55
N GLU A 64 25.39 21.59 -12.41
CA GLU A 64 24.05 21.40 -11.82
C GLU A 64 24.07 21.52 -10.30
N ARG A 65 25.18 21.11 -9.65
CA ARG A 65 25.43 21.37 -8.22
C ARG A 65 25.63 22.86 -7.94
N GLU A 66 26.31 23.57 -8.83
CA GLU A 66 26.49 25.03 -8.71
C GLU A 66 25.17 25.79 -8.89
N PHE A 67 24.31 25.33 -9.80
CA PHE A 67 22.96 25.89 -9.98
C PHE A 67 22.06 25.62 -8.76
N ALA A 68 22.11 24.41 -8.18
CA ALA A 68 21.39 24.07 -6.95
C ALA A 68 21.90 24.88 -5.74
N ALA A 69 23.21 25.09 -5.63
CA ALA A 69 23.80 25.95 -4.60
C ALA A 69 23.45 27.43 -4.79
N GLY A 70 23.36 27.90 -6.04
CA GLY A 70 22.86 29.23 -6.39
C GLY A 70 21.39 29.44 -6.00
N ALA A 71 20.54 28.45 -6.27
CA ALA A 71 19.13 28.46 -5.88
C ALA A 71 18.94 28.41 -4.35
N ALA A 72 19.76 27.62 -3.64
CA ALA A 72 19.76 27.57 -2.18
C ALA A 72 20.17 28.92 -1.56
N LYS A 73 21.22 29.56 -2.08
CA LYS A 73 21.62 30.91 -1.65
C LYS A 73 20.56 31.97 -1.93
N GLN A 74 19.84 31.85 -3.06
CA GLN A 74 18.78 32.79 -3.40
C GLN A 74 17.56 32.65 -2.47
N LEU A 75 17.23 31.41 -2.06
CA LEU A 75 16.21 31.13 -1.05
C LEU A 75 16.60 31.63 0.35
N GLU A 76 17.88 31.54 0.72
CA GLU A 76 18.40 32.05 1.98
C GLU A 76 18.39 33.59 2.03
N TYR A 77 18.76 34.26 0.93
CA TYR A 77 18.64 35.72 0.81
C TYR A 77 17.18 36.19 0.90
N GLN A 78 16.26 35.46 0.26
CA GLN A 78 14.83 35.82 0.30
C GLN A 78 14.22 35.59 1.69
N GLN A 79 14.66 34.56 2.42
CA GLN A 79 14.29 34.37 3.83
C GLN A 79 14.83 35.49 4.74
N LEU A 80 16.06 35.95 4.51
CA LEU A 80 16.66 37.05 5.29
C LEU A 80 15.99 38.41 5.02
N GLU A 81 15.47 38.65 3.81
CA GLU A 81 14.72 39.87 3.47
C GLU A 81 13.34 39.90 4.11
N ASP A 82 12.63 38.78 4.14
CA ASP A 82 11.33 38.65 4.82
C ASP A 82 11.45 38.87 6.35
N ASP A 83 12.53 38.38 6.96
CA ASP A 83 12.81 38.58 8.39
C ASP A 83 13.16 40.05 8.73
N LYS A 84 13.85 40.76 7.82
CA LYS A 84 14.12 42.21 8.00
C LYS A 84 12.89 43.09 7.80
N LEU A 85 11.96 42.69 6.93
CA LEU A 85 10.66 43.36 6.78
C LEU A 85 9.78 43.16 8.03
N SER A 86 9.87 41.98 8.65
CA SER A 86 9.17 41.65 9.91
C SER A 86 9.59 42.55 11.09
N GLN A 87 10.88 42.90 11.19
CA GLN A 87 11.41 43.69 12.31
C GLN A 87 11.23 45.22 12.19
N LYS A 88 10.83 45.75 11.04
CA LYS A 88 10.77 47.21 10.78
C LYS A 88 9.51 47.93 11.30
N SER A 89 8.64 47.25 12.03
CA SER A 89 7.40 47.84 12.58
C SER A 89 7.50 48.25 14.07
N SER A 90 8.61 48.86 14.49
CA SER A 90 8.77 49.31 15.89
C SER A 90 9.55 50.62 16.06
N SER A 91 8.94 51.75 15.70
CA SER A 91 9.25 53.11 16.19
C SER A 91 8.11 54.03 15.72
N SER A 92 7.43 54.90 16.47
CA SER A 92 7.65 55.55 17.77
C SER A 92 6.33 56.13 18.32
N LYS A 93 6.17 56.09 19.66
CA LYS A 93 5.52 57.06 20.58
C LYS A 93 4.23 57.80 20.13
N LEU A 94 3.10 57.46 20.78
CA LEU A 94 2.32 58.34 21.66
C LEU A 94 1.03 57.64 22.13
N SER A 95 0.77 57.75 23.44
CA SER A 95 -0.53 57.71 24.12
C SER A 95 -1.38 56.43 24.10
N ARG A 96 -1.78 56.05 25.32
CA ARG A 96 -2.76 55.04 25.73
C ARG A 96 -2.31 53.59 25.60
N SER A 97 -2.18 52.92 26.74
CA SER A 97 -2.07 51.46 26.83
C SER A 97 -3.40 50.80 26.44
N PRO A 98 -3.40 49.92 25.44
CA PRO A 98 -4.18 48.70 25.52
C PRO A 98 -3.20 47.55 25.58
N LEU A 99 -3.41 46.65 26.55
CA LEU A 99 -2.74 45.37 26.66
C LEU A 99 -2.56 44.78 25.25
N LYS A 100 -1.31 44.68 24.77
CA LYS A 100 -1.00 43.95 23.54
C LYS A 100 -1.43 42.51 23.81
N ILE A 101 -2.64 42.17 23.37
CA ILE A 101 -3.07 40.78 23.22
C ILE A 101 -2.14 40.21 22.16
N VAL A 102 -1.05 39.59 22.60
CA VAL A 102 -0.24 38.70 21.77
C VAL A 102 -1.20 37.61 21.30
N LYS A 103 -1.68 37.71 20.06
CA LYS A 103 -2.56 36.70 19.48
C LYS A 103 -1.78 35.40 19.49
N LYS A 104 -2.14 34.47 20.39
CA LYS A 104 -1.55 33.14 20.45
C LYS A 104 -1.63 32.52 19.04
N PRO A 105 -0.55 31.90 18.54
CA PRO A 105 -0.58 31.22 17.27
C PRO A 105 -1.74 30.21 17.29
N LYS A 106 -2.61 30.28 16.28
CA LYS A 106 -3.76 29.38 16.21
C LYS A 106 -3.24 27.99 15.87
N SER A 107 -3.45 27.04 16.77
CA SER A 107 -3.17 25.61 16.53
C SER A 107 -4.25 25.00 15.64
N MET A 108 -3.86 23.99 14.87
CA MET A 108 -4.72 23.13 14.06
C MET A 108 -4.41 21.68 14.41
N GLN A 109 -5.44 20.91 14.75
CA GLN A 109 -5.32 19.48 14.97
C GLN A 109 -5.24 18.75 13.63
N CYS A 110 -4.20 17.92 13.48
CA CYS A 110 -4.00 17.02 12.35
C CYS A 110 -4.33 15.59 12.79
N LYS A 111 -4.99 14.84 11.90
CA LYS A 111 -5.19 13.39 12.04
C LYS A 111 -4.49 12.70 10.88
N VAL A 112 -3.66 11.71 11.18
CA VAL A 112 -2.88 10.97 10.19
C VAL A 112 -3.19 9.49 10.36
N ILE A 113 -3.74 8.86 9.33
CA ILE A 113 -3.87 7.40 9.27
C ILE A 113 -2.50 6.82 8.93
N LEU A 114 -1.99 5.96 9.79
CA LEU A 114 -0.71 5.28 9.64
C LEU A 114 -0.84 4.00 8.81
N LEU A 115 0.29 3.39 8.45
CA LEU A 115 0.32 2.20 7.57
C LEU A 115 -0.23 0.93 8.22
N ASP A 116 -0.26 0.87 9.55
CA ASP A 116 -0.91 -0.19 10.33
C ASP A 116 -2.43 0.04 10.53
N GLY A 117 -2.96 1.14 9.97
CA GLY A 117 -4.37 1.54 10.11
C GLY A 117 -4.68 2.34 11.37
N SER A 118 -3.72 2.54 12.28
CA SER A 118 -3.92 3.36 13.47
C SER A 118 -4.02 4.86 13.13
N GLU A 119 -4.66 5.65 14.01
CA GLU A 119 -4.77 7.11 13.85
C GLU A 119 -3.81 7.83 14.79
N TYR A 120 -2.86 8.56 14.22
CA TYR A 120 -2.01 9.50 14.95
C TYR A 120 -2.60 10.91 14.91
N THR A 121 -2.82 11.50 16.08
CA THR A 121 -3.33 12.87 16.21
C THR A 121 -2.26 13.77 16.82
N CYS A 122 -2.00 14.92 16.18
CA CYS A 122 -1.10 15.93 16.73
C CYS A 122 -1.53 17.35 16.38
N ASP A 123 -1.04 18.32 17.14
CA ASP A 123 -1.27 19.74 16.90
C ASP A 123 -0.08 20.38 16.19
N VAL A 124 -0.38 21.21 15.18
CA VAL A 124 0.60 22.05 14.49
C VAL A 124 0.10 23.48 14.38
N GLU A 125 1.01 24.46 14.28
CA GLU A 125 0.60 25.83 14.04
C GLU A 125 -0.10 25.96 12.68
N LYS A 126 -1.15 26.78 12.59
CA LYS A 126 -1.94 26.99 11.36
C LYS A 126 -1.13 27.41 10.13
N ARG A 127 0.04 28.03 10.32
CA ARG A 127 0.96 28.46 9.25
C ARG A 127 2.12 27.47 9.03
N SER A 128 2.08 26.30 9.65
CA SER A 128 3.12 25.28 9.49
C SER A 128 3.18 24.79 8.04
N ARG A 129 4.41 24.53 7.59
CA ARG A 129 4.68 23.83 6.33
C ARG A 129 4.40 22.34 6.48
N GLY A 130 4.17 21.65 5.37
CA GLY A 130 3.95 20.20 5.35
C GLY A 130 5.07 19.42 6.04
N GLN A 131 6.31 19.90 5.92
CA GLN A 131 7.49 19.31 6.56
C GLN A 131 7.34 19.14 8.08
N VAL A 132 6.75 20.12 8.77
CA VAL A 132 6.59 20.09 10.23
C VAL A 132 5.69 18.94 10.67
N LEU A 133 4.60 18.70 9.94
CA LEU A 133 3.71 17.58 10.24
C LEU A 133 4.38 16.25 9.88
N PHE A 134 5.06 16.17 8.74
CA PHE A 134 5.78 14.97 8.33
C PHE A 134 6.86 14.56 9.34
N ASP A 135 7.66 15.51 9.82
CA ASP A 135 8.69 15.25 10.82
C ASP A 135 8.10 14.74 12.14
N LYS A 136 6.96 15.29 12.60
CA LYS A 136 6.25 14.77 13.79
C LYS A 136 5.78 13.34 13.61
N VAL A 137 5.28 12.99 12.42
CA VAL A 137 4.87 11.61 12.11
C VAL A 137 6.09 10.69 12.12
N CYS A 138 7.17 11.06 11.43
CA CYS A 138 8.39 10.24 11.41
C CYS A 138 9.02 10.10 12.80
N GLU A 139 8.99 11.15 13.63
CA GLU A 139 9.43 11.09 15.03
C GLU A 139 8.58 10.11 15.85
N HIS A 140 7.25 10.17 15.69
CA HIS A 140 6.34 9.24 16.36
C HIS A 140 6.58 7.78 15.95
N LEU A 141 6.89 7.55 14.67
CA LEU A 141 7.21 6.23 14.12
C LEU A 141 8.67 5.82 14.35
N ASN A 142 9.51 6.67 14.96
CA ASN A 142 10.95 6.45 15.11
C ASN A 142 11.65 6.08 13.79
N LEU A 143 11.33 6.81 12.70
CA LEU A 143 11.80 6.53 11.34
C LEU A 143 12.89 7.53 10.92
N LEU A 144 14.08 7.04 10.57
CA LEU A 144 15.20 7.87 10.10
C LEU A 144 15.28 7.93 8.57
N GLU A 145 15.02 6.82 7.87
CA GLU A 145 15.02 6.73 6.39
C GLU A 145 13.75 7.34 5.77
N LYS A 146 13.55 8.65 5.97
CA LYS A 146 12.31 9.35 5.62
C LYS A 146 12.07 9.54 4.12
N ASP A 147 13.13 9.46 3.30
CA ASP A 147 13.11 9.85 1.88
C ASP A 147 12.14 9.01 1.03
N TYR A 148 11.75 7.84 1.51
CA TYR A 148 10.80 6.95 0.83
C TYR A 148 9.34 7.28 1.09
N PHE A 149 9.04 8.12 2.09
CA PHE A 149 7.68 8.31 2.60
C PHE A 149 7.16 9.72 2.34
N GLY A 150 5.85 9.87 2.52
CA GLY A 150 5.20 11.17 2.49
C GLY A 150 3.80 11.12 3.09
N LEU A 151 3.18 12.29 3.17
CA LEU A 151 1.79 12.42 3.56
C LEU A 151 0.92 12.66 2.34
N THR A 152 -0.26 12.07 2.33
CA THR A 152 -1.31 12.37 1.36
C THR A 152 -2.55 12.92 2.04
N TYR A 153 -3.35 13.67 1.30
CA TYR A 153 -4.65 14.16 1.72
C TYR A 153 -5.66 14.00 0.58
N ARG A 154 -6.94 14.12 0.87
CA ARG A 154 -8.00 14.16 -0.14
C ARG A 154 -8.45 15.60 -0.35
N ASP A 155 -8.50 16.05 -1.60
CA ASP A 155 -9.02 17.37 -1.95
C ASP A 155 -10.56 17.40 -1.97
N ALA A 156 -11.14 18.54 -2.38
CA ALA A 156 -12.59 18.72 -2.43
C ALA A 156 -13.27 17.77 -3.44
N GLU A 157 -12.55 17.33 -4.45
CA GLU A 157 -12.95 16.37 -5.47
C GLU A 157 -12.63 14.91 -5.08
N ASN A 158 -12.27 14.68 -3.81
CA ASN A 158 -11.94 13.38 -3.23
C ASN A 158 -10.70 12.69 -3.86
N GLN A 159 -9.88 13.45 -4.59
CA GLN A 159 -8.65 12.95 -5.21
C GLN A 159 -7.51 12.90 -4.20
N LYS A 160 -6.72 11.82 -4.26
CA LYS A 160 -5.54 11.64 -3.41
C LYS A 160 -4.40 12.52 -3.92
N ASN A 161 -3.94 13.45 -3.09
CA ASN A 161 -2.86 14.39 -3.40
C ASN A 161 -1.72 14.23 -2.40
N TRP A 162 -0.47 14.36 -2.87
CA TRP A 162 0.68 14.45 -1.99
C TRP A 162 0.75 15.80 -1.31
N LEU A 163 1.01 15.81 -0.01
CA LEU A 163 1.32 17.02 0.73
C LEU A 163 2.74 17.48 0.36
N ASP A 164 2.85 18.70 -0.16
CA ASP A 164 4.12 19.35 -0.46
C ASP A 164 4.78 19.80 0.86
N PRO A 165 5.97 19.28 1.21
CA PRO A 165 6.63 19.61 2.46
C PRO A 165 7.07 21.08 2.54
N ALA A 166 7.34 21.72 1.40
CA ALA A 166 7.83 23.11 1.34
C ALA A 166 6.71 24.15 1.48
N LYS A 167 5.44 23.76 1.27
CA LYS A 167 4.29 24.67 1.30
C LYS A 167 3.53 24.60 2.62
N GLU A 168 2.89 25.72 2.99
CA GLU A 168 1.98 25.76 4.13
C GLU A 168 0.82 24.78 3.93
N ILE A 169 0.52 23.96 4.96
CA ILE A 169 -0.56 22.97 4.91
C ILE A 169 -1.91 23.63 4.58
N LYS A 170 -2.19 24.78 5.20
CA LYS A 170 -3.42 25.54 4.97
C LYS A 170 -3.64 25.92 3.51
N LYS A 171 -2.56 26.22 2.77
CA LYS A 171 -2.64 26.62 1.36
C LYS A 171 -2.94 25.43 0.43
N GLN A 172 -2.70 24.20 0.89
CA GLN A 172 -2.90 22.97 0.13
C GLN A 172 -4.29 22.37 0.35
N ILE A 173 -4.74 22.30 1.61
CA ILE A 173 -6.03 21.67 1.95
C ILE A 173 -7.24 22.58 1.64
N ARG A 174 -7.03 23.88 1.36
CA ARG A 174 -8.01 24.94 1.02
C ARG A 174 -9.17 25.10 2.04
N SER A 175 -9.95 24.06 2.30
CA SER A 175 -11.03 23.96 3.28
C SER A 175 -11.21 22.52 3.74
N GLY A 176 -11.54 22.32 5.02
CA GLY A 176 -11.87 21.00 5.57
C GLY A 176 -11.05 20.63 6.80
N ALA A 177 -11.28 19.43 7.30
CA ALA A 177 -10.48 18.85 8.37
C ALA A 177 -9.07 18.49 7.87
N TRP A 178 -8.09 18.62 8.75
CA TRP A 178 -6.69 18.32 8.42
C TRP A 178 -6.44 16.82 8.62
N HIS A 179 -6.96 16.03 7.68
CA HIS A 179 -6.84 14.58 7.65
C HIS A 179 -5.83 14.16 6.58
N PHE A 180 -4.93 13.26 6.95
CA PHE A 180 -3.85 12.78 6.10
C PHE A 180 -3.72 11.26 6.21
N SER A 181 -2.95 10.69 5.28
CA SER A 181 -2.46 9.33 5.36
C SER A 181 -0.96 9.31 5.15
N PHE A 182 -0.25 8.54 5.97
CA PHE A 182 1.18 8.26 5.78
C PHE A 182 1.33 7.14 4.76
N ASN A 183 2.17 7.34 3.74
CA ASN A 183 2.32 6.41 2.63
C ASN A 183 3.76 6.35 2.13
N VAL A 184 4.13 5.25 1.46
CA VAL A 184 5.34 5.20 0.64
C VAL A 184 5.12 6.00 -0.63
N LYS A 185 6.05 6.91 -0.90
CA LYS A 185 6.09 7.76 -2.09
C LYS A 185 7.06 7.22 -3.13
N PHE A 186 8.17 6.63 -2.69
CA PHE A 186 9.19 6.05 -3.53
C PHE A 186 9.53 4.66 -3.02
N TYR A 187 9.31 3.63 -3.83
CA TYR A 187 9.65 2.26 -3.48
C TYR A 187 11.13 2.04 -3.82
N PRO A 188 11.97 1.59 -2.87
CA PRO A 188 13.35 1.27 -3.17
C PRO A 188 13.39 0.09 -4.17
N PRO A 189 14.27 0.14 -5.20
CA PRO A 189 14.39 -0.96 -6.15
C PRO A 189 14.91 -2.23 -5.50
N ASP A 190 15.67 -2.10 -4.41
CA ASP A 190 16.17 -3.21 -3.61
C ASP A 190 15.98 -2.89 -2.11
N PRO A 191 14.98 -3.50 -1.44
CA PRO A 191 14.71 -3.26 -0.01
C PRO A 191 15.78 -3.84 0.92
N SER A 192 16.66 -4.72 0.45
CA SER A 192 17.77 -5.26 1.25
C SER A 192 18.83 -4.19 1.57
N GLN A 193 18.89 -3.11 0.77
CA GLN A 193 19.80 -1.97 0.95
C GLN A 193 19.33 -0.98 2.01
N LEU A 194 18.10 -1.12 2.53
CA LEU A 194 17.62 -0.27 3.62
C LEU A 194 18.46 -0.53 4.88
N SER A 195 18.73 0.52 5.64
CA SER A 195 19.56 0.41 6.84
C SER A 195 18.75 -0.08 8.04
N GLU A 196 17.47 0.28 8.12
CA GLU A 196 16.63 -0.01 9.28
C GLU A 196 15.53 -1.04 8.97
N ASP A 197 15.36 -2.01 9.86
CA ASP A 197 14.28 -3.00 9.75
C ASP A 197 12.89 -2.36 9.90
N ILE A 198 12.78 -1.26 10.64
CA ILE A 198 11.53 -0.53 10.77
C ILE A 198 11.08 0.07 9.42
N THR A 199 12.03 0.50 8.58
CA THR A 199 11.76 0.98 7.22
C THR A 199 11.23 -0.14 6.34
N ARG A 200 11.85 -1.32 6.41
CA ARG A 200 11.37 -2.54 5.72
C ARG A 200 9.97 -2.92 6.19
N TYR A 201 9.72 -2.89 7.48
CA TYR A 201 8.41 -3.18 8.07
C TYR A 201 7.32 -2.27 7.50
N TYR A 202 7.53 -0.95 7.49
CA TYR A 202 6.55 -0.02 6.92
C TYR A 202 6.37 -0.21 5.41
N LEU A 203 7.43 -0.56 4.67
CA LEU A 203 7.32 -0.91 3.25
C LEU A 203 6.42 -2.15 3.06
N CYS A 204 6.59 -3.19 3.88
CA CYS A 204 5.73 -4.39 3.86
C CYS A 204 4.26 -4.05 4.12
N LEU A 205 3.99 -3.20 5.12
CA LEU A 205 2.61 -2.75 5.39
C LEU A 205 1.99 -2.02 4.20
N GLN A 206 2.75 -1.13 3.56
CA GLN A 206 2.28 -0.42 2.38
C GLN A 206 2.01 -1.37 1.20
N LEU A 207 2.91 -2.33 0.95
CA LEU A 207 2.76 -3.32 -0.12
C LEU A 207 1.54 -4.20 0.11
N ARG A 208 1.27 -4.60 1.36
CA ARG A 208 0.05 -5.33 1.71
C ARG A 208 -1.20 -4.53 1.37
N ASP A 209 -1.25 -3.24 1.70
CA ASP A 209 -2.37 -2.36 1.31
C ASP A 209 -2.46 -2.20 -0.22
N ASP A 210 -1.34 -2.09 -0.94
CA ASP A 210 -1.32 -2.01 -2.39
C ASP A 210 -1.89 -3.27 -3.06
N ILE A 211 -1.53 -4.45 -2.53
CA ILE A 211 -2.05 -5.74 -3.00
C ILE A 211 -3.55 -5.84 -2.73
N VAL A 212 -3.98 -5.62 -1.48
CA VAL A 212 -5.39 -5.76 -1.07
C VAL A 212 -6.29 -4.76 -1.79
N SER A 213 -5.80 -3.54 -2.04
CA SER A 213 -6.54 -2.53 -2.81
C SER A 213 -6.49 -2.73 -4.33
N GLY A 214 -5.69 -3.69 -4.82
CA GLY A 214 -5.54 -3.99 -6.24
C GLY A 214 -4.64 -3.02 -7.00
N ARG A 215 -3.92 -2.11 -6.30
CA ARG A 215 -2.91 -1.23 -6.91
C ARG A 215 -1.68 -2.01 -7.36
N LEU A 216 -1.35 -3.09 -6.65
CA LEU A 216 -0.28 -4.02 -7.01
C LEU A 216 -0.88 -5.38 -7.38
N PRO A 217 -1.04 -5.67 -8.69
CA PRO A 217 -1.51 -6.97 -9.15
C PRO A 217 -0.46 -8.05 -8.88
N CYS A 218 -0.89 -9.18 -8.34
CA CYS A 218 -0.04 -10.35 -8.10
C CYS A 218 -0.72 -11.61 -8.63
N SER A 219 0.10 -12.61 -9.01
CA SER A 219 -0.40 -13.93 -9.34
C SER A 219 -0.95 -14.63 -8.09
N PHE A 220 -1.81 -15.64 -8.26
CA PHE A 220 -2.31 -16.45 -7.14
C PHE A 220 -1.16 -17.02 -6.29
N VAL A 221 -0.11 -17.55 -6.93
CA VAL A 221 1.05 -18.12 -6.25
C VAL A 221 1.78 -17.06 -5.42
N THR A 222 1.99 -15.87 -6.00
CA THR A 222 2.63 -14.76 -5.30
C THR A 222 1.79 -14.28 -4.11
N LEU A 223 0.47 -14.19 -4.26
CA LEU A 223 -0.44 -13.82 -3.18
C LEU A 223 -0.37 -14.83 -2.03
N ALA A 224 -0.39 -16.12 -2.33
CA ALA A 224 -0.29 -17.17 -1.33
C ALA A 224 1.06 -17.14 -0.59
N LEU A 225 2.16 -16.95 -1.33
CA LEU A 225 3.49 -16.85 -0.76
C LEU A 225 3.63 -15.64 0.17
N LEU A 226 3.29 -14.44 -0.30
CA LEU A 226 3.34 -13.22 0.52
C LEU A 226 2.38 -13.29 1.71
N GLY A 227 1.20 -13.89 1.53
CA GLY A 227 0.25 -14.14 2.60
C GLY A 227 0.84 -15.04 3.68
N SER A 228 1.54 -16.11 3.29
CA SER A 228 2.18 -17.02 4.25
C SER A 228 3.27 -16.36 5.09
N TYR A 229 4.08 -15.47 4.49
CA TYR A 229 5.05 -14.68 5.24
C TYR A 229 4.40 -13.65 6.15
N THR A 230 3.27 -13.05 5.73
CA THR A 230 2.49 -12.15 6.58
C THR A 230 1.99 -12.87 7.83
N VAL A 231 1.42 -14.07 7.66
CA VAL A 231 0.93 -14.88 8.78
C VAL A 231 2.09 -15.27 9.70
N GLN A 232 3.23 -15.72 9.14
CA GLN A 232 4.42 -16.06 9.90
C GLN A 232 4.93 -14.87 10.74
N SER A 233 4.93 -13.66 10.19
CA SER A 233 5.39 -12.47 10.92
C SER A 233 4.45 -12.03 12.04
N GLU A 234 3.15 -12.32 11.92
CA GLU A 234 2.12 -11.84 12.85
C GLU A 234 1.78 -12.88 13.92
N LEU A 235 1.82 -14.17 13.57
CA LEU A 235 1.43 -15.29 14.44
C LEU A 235 2.61 -16.17 14.89
N GLY A 236 3.79 -16.02 14.27
CA GLY A 236 4.92 -16.92 14.52
C GLY A 236 4.79 -18.26 13.79
N ASP A 237 5.47 -19.30 14.28
CA ASP A 237 5.44 -20.63 13.67
C ASP A 237 4.05 -21.28 13.78
N TYR A 238 3.68 -22.07 12.77
CA TYR A 238 2.45 -22.85 12.82
C TYR A 238 2.45 -23.85 14.00
N ASP A 239 1.47 -23.68 14.90
CA ASP A 239 1.14 -24.62 15.97
C ASP A 239 -0.23 -25.28 15.70
N PRO A 240 -0.31 -26.62 15.53
CA PRO A 240 -1.58 -27.31 15.31
C PRO A 240 -2.58 -27.20 16.46
N ASP A 241 -2.12 -26.91 17.69
CA ASP A 241 -3.00 -26.78 18.86
C ASP A 241 -3.67 -25.38 18.92
N GLU A 242 -3.05 -24.36 18.33
CA GLU A 242 -3.54 -22.98 18.30
C GLU A 242 -4.16 -22.61 16.94
N CYS A 243 -3.71 -23.22 15.85
CA CYS A 243 -4.14 -22.91 14.49
C CYS A 243 -5.29 -23.81 14.01
N GLY A 244 -6.51 -23.40 14.33
CA GLY A 244 -7.76 -24.00 13.81
C GLY A 244 -7.92 -23.88 12.28
N SER A 245 -9.08 -24.23 11.72
CA SER A 245 -9.29 -24.17 10.25
C SER A 245 -9.55 -22.76 9.70
N ASP A 246 -9.73 -21.77 10.58
CA ASP A 246 -10.14 -20.40 10.28
C ASP A 246 -9.23 -19.34 10.94
N TYR A 247 -8.08 -19.74 11.46
CA TYR A 247 -7.16 -18.84 12.20
C TYR A 247 -6.63 -17.65 11.37
N ILE A 248 -6.68 -17.74 10.03
CA ILE A 248 -6.28 -16.65 9.14
C ILE A 248 -7.46 -15.90 8.50
N SER A 249 -8.69 -16.16 8.94
CA SER A 249 -9.90 -15.61 8.31
C SER A 249 -10.03 -14.09 8.43
N GLU A 250 -9.39 -13.49 9.45
CA GLU A 250 -9.34 -12.03 9.64
C GLU A 250 -8.33 -11.34 8.71
N PHE A 251 -7.39 -12.09 8.12
CA PHE A 251 -6.41 -11.52 7.20
C PHE A 251 -7.03 -11.30 5.82
N ARG A 252 -6.73 -10.16 5.22
CA ARG A 252 -6.98 -9.87 3.81
C ARG A 252 -5.67 -9.97 3.04
N PHE A 253 -5.59 -10.92 2.10
CA PHE A 253 -4.40 -11.15 1.29
C PHE A 253 -4.54 -10.61 -0.14
N ALA A 254 -5.77 -10.46 -0.63
CA ALA A 254 -6.05 -10.07 -2.01
C ALA A 254 -7.38 -9.29 -2.10
N PRO A 255 -7.63 -8.55 -3.21
CA PRO A 255 -8.92 -7.88 -3.42
C PRO A 255 -10.09 -8.86 -3.48
N ASN A 256 -9.86 -10.03 -4.10
CA ASN A 256 -10.83 -11.12 -4.21
C ASN A 256 -10.36 -12.28 -3.34
N HIS A 257 -10.66 -12.20 -2.05
CA HIS A 257 -10.28 -13.21 -1.06
C HIS A 257 -11.13 -14.49 -1.23
N THR A 258 -10.48 -15.63 -1.49
CA THR A 258 -11.14 -16.93 -1.68
C THR A 258 -10.65 -17.95 -0.66
N LYS A 259 -11.48 -18.99 -0.39
CA LYS A 259 -11.08 -20.08 0.50
C LYS A 259 -9.87 -20.86 -0.02
N GLU A 260 -9.80 -21.03 -1.33
CA GLU A 260 -8.64 -21.65 -2.02
C GLU A 260 -7.33 -20.90 -1.72
N LEU A 261 -7.36 -19.56 -1.69
CA LEU A 261 -6.19 -18.76 -1.34
C LEU A 261 -5.81 -18.96 0.13
N GLU A 262 -6.77 -18.94 1.05
CA GLU A 262 -6.50 -19.23 2.47
C GLU A 262 -5.85 -20.59 2.65
N ASP A 263 -6.41 -21.64 2.05
CA ASP A 263 -5.90 -23.00 2.19
C ASP A 263 -4.45 -23.10 1.68
N LYS A 264 -4.13 -22.39 0.58
CA LYS A 264 -2.75 -22.34 0.07
C LYS A 264 -1.80 -21.56 0.98
N VAL A 265 -2.27 -20.46 1.58
CA VAL A 265 -1.50 -19.71 2.59
C VAL A 265 -1.20 -20.57 3.81
N ILE A 266 -2.19 -21.34 4.30
CA ILE A 266 -2.02 -22.26 5.43
C ILE A 266 -1.02 -23.36 5.09
N GLU A 267 -1.11 -23.95 3.90
CA GLU A 267 -0.16 -24.97 3.43
C GLU A 267 1.28 -24.44 3.46
N LEU A 268 1.51 -23.23 2.94
CA LEU A 268 2.83 -22.60 2.92
C LEU A 268 3.30 -22.19 4.32
N HIS A 269 2.42 -21.65 5.17
CA HIS A 269 2.75 -21.28 6.55
C HIS A 269 3.31 -22.48 7.34
N LYS A 270 2.74 -23.67 7.15
CA LYS A 270 3.24 -24.91 7.77
C LYS A 270 4.65 -25.29 7.33
N SER A 271 5.09 -24.86 6.14
CA SER A 271 6.40 -25.22 5.59
C SER A 271 7.54 -24.35 6.11
N HIS A 272 7.25 -23.13 6.58
CA HIS A 272 8.24 -22.14 7.05
C HIS A 272 8.96 -22.55 8.33
N ARG A 273 8.39 -23.49 9.10
CA ARG A 273 8.95 -24.02 10.37
C ARG A 273 10.38 -24.59 10.23
N ASN A 274 10.87 -24.81 9.01
CA ASN A 274 12.21 -25.35 8.76
C ASN A 274 13.25 -24.29 8.31
N ASP A 275 12.88 -23.02 8.11
CA ASP A 275 13.79 -22.01 7.56
C ASP A 275 14.48 -21.14 8.63
N ALA A 276 14.23 -21.39 9.92
CA ALA A 276 14.80 -20.67 11.06
C ALA A 276 15.85 -21.47 11.85
N SER A 277 16.65 -22.31 11.18
CA SER A 277 17.80 -23.02 11.79
C SER A 277 19.15 -22.56 11.26
#